data_AF-A0A519YQA1-F1
#
_entry.id   AF-A0A519YQA1-F1
#
_cell.length_a   1.000
_cell.length_b   1.000
_cell.length_c   1.000
_cell.angle_alpha   90.00
_cell.angle_beta   90.00
_cell.angle_gamma   90.00
#
_symmetry.space_group_name_H-M   'P 1'
#
loop_
_entity.id
_entity.type
_entity.pdbx_description
1 polymer ?
#
loop_
_entity_poly.entity_id
_entity_poly.type
_entity_poly.pdbx_seq_one_letter_code
_entity_poly.pdbx_strand_id
1 'polypeptide(L)' 'MQAKLDAQLMGIGVGFLPRHLAEPTLKTGELVALNCTVPRPNMPAYMAWRKDNKGRALHWFIDAFAAVRWFE' A
#
# COMPACT_ATOMS: atom_id res chain seq x y z
N MET A 1 -1.23 -9.24 -5.67
CA MET A 1 -1.79 -9.20 -4.30
C MET A 1 -3.25 -9.65 -4.24
N GLN A 2 -3.99 -9.59 -5.36
CA GLN A 2 -5.38 -10.02 -5.43
C GLN A 2 -5.66 -11.39 -4.80
N ALA A 3 -4.87 -12.42 -5.15
CA ALA A 3 -5.04 -13.76 -4.59
C ALA A 3 -4.99 -13.83 -3.04
N LYS A 4 -4.24 -12.92 -2.37
CA LYS A 4 -4.25 -12.86 -0.90
C LYS A 4 -5.53 -12.25 -0.35
N LEU A 5 -6.09 -11.25 -1.03
CA LEU A 5 -7.37 -10.66 -0.66
C LEU A 5 -8.48 -11.70 -0.83
N ASP A 6 -8.52 -12.39 -1.98
CA ASP A 6 -9.53 -13.41 -2.25
C ASP A 6 -9.48 -14.56 -1.24
N ALA A 7 -8.28 -15.03 -0.90
CA ALA A 7 -8.10 -16.07 0.12
C ALA A 7 -8.59 -15.64 1.52
N GLN A 8 -8.43 -14.37 1.89
CA GLN A 8 -8.93 -13.85 3.17
C GLN A 8 -10.45 -13.70 3.16
N LEU A 9 -11.03 -13.22 2.06
CA LEU A 9 -12.49 -13.12 1.89
C LEU A 9 -13.18 -14.49 1.89
N MET A 10 -12.53 -15.52 1.36
CA MET A 10 -13.00 -16.91 1.42
C MET A 10 -12.82 -17.55 2.80
N GLY A 11 -12.18 -16.88 3.77
CA GLY A 11 -11.91 -17.41 5.10
C GLY A 11 -10.85 -18.51 5.15
N ILE A 12 -10.07 -18.71 4.08
CA ILE A 12 -9.04 -19.76 3.98
C ILE A 12 -7.65 -19.27 4.37
N GLY A 13 -7.52 -18.03 4.84
CA GLY A 13 -6.25 -17.47 5.29
C GLY A 13 -6.40 -16.18 6.09
N VAL A 14 -5.35 -15.86 6.84
CA VAL A 14 -5.19 -14.60 7.58
C VAL A 14 -3.79 -14.07 7.34
N GLY A 15 -3.63 -12.75 7.25
CA GLY A 15 -2.31 -12.14 7.11
C GLY A 15 -2.35 -10.71 6.62
N PHE A 16 -1.18 -10.19 6.26
CA PHE A 16 -1.03 -8.79 5.87
C PHE A 16 -1.53 -8.50 4.45
N LEU A 17 -2.30 -7.41 4.33
CA LEU A 17 -2.66 -6.77 3.07
C LEU A 17 -2.25 -5.29 3.10
N PRO A 18 -1.89 -4.69 1.95
CA PRO A 18 -1.79 -3.24 1.81
C PRO A 18 -3.10 -2.57 2.19
N ARG A 19 -3.04 -1.48 2.96
CA ARG A 19 -4.22 -0.76 3.47
C ARG A 19 -5.20 -0.40 2.37
N HIS A 20 -4.75 0.19 1.27
CA HIS A 20 -5.61 0.58 0.14
C HIS A 20 -6.37 -0.60 -0.52
N LEU A 21 -5.89 -1.84 -0.39
CA LEU A 21 -6.61 -3.03 -0.89
C LEU A 21 -7.61 -3.56 0.13
N ALA A 22 -7.31 -3.48 1.42
CA ALA A 22 -8.17 -3.98 2.49
C ALA A 22 -9.28 -2.97 2.88
N GLU A 23 -9.03 -1.66 2.72
CA GLU A 23 -9.92 -0.57 3.13
C GLU A 23 -11.39 -0.76 2.71
N PRO A 24 -11.71 -1.14 1.44
CA PRO A 24 -13.10 -1.30 1.03
C PRO A 24 -13.79 -2.44 1.79
N THR A 25 -13.12 -3.59 1.92
CA THR A 25 -13.63 -4.79 2.61
C THR A 25 -13.67 -4.65 4.13
N LEU A 26 -12.81 -3.80 4.70
CA LEU A 26 -12.88 -3.42 6.11
C LEU A 26 -14.11 -2.52 6.37
N LYS A 27 -14.45 -1.61 5.44
CA LYS A 27 -15.63 -0.74 5.56
C LYS A 27 -16.95 -1.50 5.44
N THR A 28 -17.00 -2.55 4.63
CA THR A 28 -18.18 -3.41 4.48
C THR A 28 -18.29 -4.46 5.60
N GLY A 29 -17.21 -4.69 6.36
CA GLY A 29 -17.14 -5.70 7.40
C GLY A 29 -16.91 -7.13 6.87
N GLU A 30 -16.62 -7.29 5.58
CA GLU A 30 -16.22 -8.57 4.98
C GLU A 30 -14.87 -9.05 5.53
N LEU A 31 -13.99 -8.11 5.88
CA LEU A 31 -12.76 -8.37 6.63
C LEU A 31 -12.74 -7.59 7.94
N VAL A 32 -11.98 -8.11 8.91
CA VAL A 32 -11.72 -7.45 10.20
C VAL A 32 -10.22 -7.28 10.39
N ALA A 33 -9.80 -6.10 10.81
CA ALA A 33 -8.40 -5.83 11.13
C ALA A 33 -8.01 -6.47 12.46
N LEU A 34 -6.92 -7.25 12.47
CA LEU A 34 -6.38 -7.88 13.67
C LEU A 34 -5.15 -7.16 14.18
N ASN A 35 -5.09 -6.94 15.49
CA ASN A 35 -3.92 -6.37 16.14
C ASN A 35 -2.80 -7.41 16.23
N CYS A 36 -1.60 -7.04 15.79
CA CYS A 36 -0.42 -7.89 15.91
C CYS A 36 0.26 -7.64 17.26
N THR A 37 0.65 -8.70 17.98
CA THR A 37 1.43 -8.60 19.22
C THR A 37 2.74 -7.84 19.02
N VAL A 38 3.37 -8.02 17.87
CA VAL A 38 4.54 -7.23 17.44
C VAL A 38 4.09 -6.30 16.32
N PRO A 39 4.19 -4.97 16.49
CA PRO A 39 3.88 -4.02 15.44
C PRO A 39 4.78 -4.22 14.23
N ARG A 40 4.20 -4.24 13.03
CA ARG A 40 4.97 -4.28 11.79
C ARG A 40 5.43 -2.86 11.44
N PRO A 41 6.72 -2.60 11.21
CA PRO A 41 7.18 -1.29 10.78
C PRO A 41 6.59 -0.96 9.40
N ASN A 42 6.34 0.33 9.16
CA ASN A 42 5.94 0.81 7.83
C ASN A 42 7.03 0.45 6.82
N MET A 43 6.63 -0.15 5.70
CA MET A 43 7.56 -0.45 4.62
C MET A 43 7.80 0.81 3.79
N PRO A 44 9.06 1.21 3.53
CA PRO A 44 9.34 2.35 2.68
C PRO A 44 8.85 2.09 1.26
N ALA A 45 8.27 3.10 0.63
CA ALA A 45 8.09 3.15 -0.83
C ALA A 45 9.18 4.04 -1.42
N TYR A 46 9.68 3.64 -2.58
CA TYR A 46 10.70 4.37 -3.31
C TYR A 46 10.15 4.75 -4.69
N MET A 47 10.46 5.97 -5.12
CA MET A 47 10.33 6.37 -6.52
C MET A 47 11.70 6.27 -7.17
N ALA A 48 11.77 5.66 -8.35
CA ALA A 48 13.02 5.45 -9.06
C ALA A 48 12.86 5.86 -10.53
N TRP A 49 13.91 6.45 -11.08
CA TRP A 49 14.02 6.85 -12.49
C TRP A 49 15.44 6.61 -12.99
N ARG A 50 15.64 6.68 -14.31
CA ARG A 50 16.97 6.53 -14.91
C ARG A 50 17.86 7.73 -14.56
N LYS A 51 19.12 7.48 -14.22
CA LYS A 51 20.09 8.50 -13.77
C LYS A 51 20.34 9.61 -14.79
N ASP A 52 20.19 9.31 -16.07
CA ASP A 52 20.36 10.23 -17.20
C ASP A 52 19.12 11.11 -17.46
N ASN A 53 17.96 10.77 -16.90
CA ASN A 53 16.75 11.55 -17.06
C ASN A 53 16.74 12.76 -16.12
N LYS A 54 16.80 13.98 -16.69
CA LYS A 54 16.81 15.26 -15.98
C LYS A 54 15.79 16.25 -16.55
N GLY A 55 14.79 15.76 -17.28
CA GLY A 55 13.77 16.60 -17.91
C GLY A 55 12.93 17.37 -16.87
N ARG A 56 12.49 18.59 -17.22
CA ARG A 56 11.66 19.41 -16.31
C ARG A 56 10.35 18.71 -15.91
N ALA A 57 9.77 17.92 -16.82
CA ALA A 57 8.56 17.15 -16.53
C ALA A 57 8.82 16.11 -15.43
N LEU A 58 9.94 15.40 -15.48
CA LEU A 58 10.30 14.41 -14.45
C LEU A 58 10.48 15.10 -13.08
N HIS A 59 11.20 16.22 -13.01
CA HIS A 59 11.36 16.96 -11.76
C HIS A 59 10.00 17.37 -11.18
N TRP A 60 9.13 17.92 -12.02
CA TRP A 60 7.77 18.26 -11.58
C TRP A 60 7.00 17.04 -11.04
N PHE A 61 7.10 15.87 -11.70
CA PHE A 61 6.47 14.64 -11.20
C PHE A 61 7.04 14.20 -9.84
N ILE A 62 8.36 14.25 -9.67
CA ILE A 62 9.01 13.89 -8.41
C ILE A 62 8.52 14.81 -7.30
N ASP A 63 8.53 16.12 -7.52
CA ASP A 63 8.11 17.10 -6.52
C ASP A 63 6.62 16.94 -6.16
N ALA A 64 5.78 16.77 -7.17
CA ALA A 64 4.34 16.56 -6.98
C ALA A 64 4.05 15.28 -6.17
N PHE A 65 4.72 14.17 -6.49
CA PHE A 65 4.50 12.90 -5.81
C PHE A 65 5.18 12.83 -4.43
N ALA A 66 6.28 13.56 -4.22
CA ALA A 66 6.94 13.65 -2.92
C ALA A 66 6.09 14.42 -1.89
N ALA A 67 5.22 15.32 -2.36
CA ALA A 67 4.28 16.05 -1.50
C ALA A 67 3.05 15.22 -1.07
N VAL A 68 2.82 14.05 -1.67
CA VAL A 68 1.66 13.20 -1.38
C VAL A 68 1.90 12.37 -0.11
N ARG A 69 0.89 12.30 0.76
CA ARG A 69 0.89 11.44 1.96
C ARG A 69 0.41 10.03 1.59
N TRP A 70 1.33 9.19 1.13
CA TRP A 70 1.03 7.85 0.57
C TRP A 70 0.55 6.80 1.57
N PHE A 71 0.78 7.01 2.87
CA PHE A 71 0.59 5.98 3.91
C PHE A 71 -0.37 6.41 5.02
N GLU A 72 -1.16 7.45 4.77
CA GLU A 72 -2.23 7.88 5.66
C GLU A 72 -3.58 7.29 5.27
#